data_AF-A0A529XSF8-F1
#
_entry.id   AF-A0A529XSF8-F1
#
_cell.length_a   1.000
_cell.length_b   1.000
_cell.length_c   1.000
_cell.angle_alpha   90.00
_cell.angle_beta   90.00
_cell.angle_gamma   90.00
#
_symmetry.space_group_name_H-M   'P 1'
#
loop_
_entity.id
_entity.type
_entity.pdbx_description
1 polymer ?
#
loop_
_entity_poly.entity_id
_entity_poly.type
_entity_poly.pdbx_seq_one_letter_code
_entity_poly.pdbx_strand_id
1 'polypeptide(L)'
;VYTRGHETDYDRWASEEGADGWAFKDVRKYFLRSEGNSIFSGSLHGTDGPLGVSNIPDPNVVSRAFVQSCQEYGLPYNPDFNGAKQEGTGIYQTTTRNARRCSAAVGYL
;
A
#
# COMPACT_ATOMS: atom_id res chain seq x y z
N VAL A 1 -6.58 0.18 -6.38
CA VAL A 1 -5.73 0.84 -5.37
C VAL A 1 -5.27 -0.22 -4.39
N TYR A 2 -4.01 -0.19 -3.95
CA TYR A 2 -3.47 -1.07 -2.92
C TYR A 2 -3.00 -0.22 -1.73
N THR A 3 -3.69 -0.35 -0.59
CA THR A 3 -3.41 0.35 0.66
C THR A 3 -3.71 -0.59 1.82
N ARG A 4 -2.89 -0.57 2.87
CA ARG A 4 -3.05 -1.43 4.05
C ARG A 4 -3.87 -0.77 5.16
N GLY A 5 -4.11 0.53 5.13
CA GLY A 5 -4.65 1.27 6.28
C GLY A 5 -3.54 1.72 7.23
N HIS A 6 -3.89 2.45 8.29
CA HIS A 6 -2.93 3.02 9.23
C HIS A 6 -2.67 2.08 10.41
N GLU A 7 -1.46 2.08 10.96
CA GLU A 7 -1.08 1.19 12.07
C GLU A 7 -2.03 1.33 13.28
N THR A 8 -2.48 2.56 13.55
CA THR A 8 -3.40 2.85 14.66
C THR A 8 -4.78 2.21 14.51
N ASP A 9 -5.22 1.91 13.27
CA ASP A 9 -6.50 1.23 13.05
C ASP A 9 -6.44 -0.19 13.62
N TYR A 10 -5.33 -0.89 13.35
CA TYR A 10 -5.06 -2.25 13.84
C TYR A 10 -4.82 -2.27 15.36
N ASP A 11 -4.06 -1.30 15.86
CA ASP A 11 -3.79 -1.21 17.29
C ASP A 11 -5.08 -0.92 18.07
N ARG A 12 -5.96 -0.06 17.55
CA ARG A 12 -7.30 0.19 18.13
C ARG A 12 -8.14 -1.08 18.15
N TRP A 13 -8.14 -1.86 17.07
CA TRP A 13 -8.88 -3.13 17.05
C TRP A 13 -8.44 -4.06 18.19
N ALA A 14 -7.14 -4.18 18.39
CA ALA A 14 -6.59 -5.03 19.44
C ALA A 14 -6.82 -4.47 20.86
N SER A 15 -6.64 -3.17 21.08
CA SER A 15 -6.69 -2.61 22.43
C SER A 15 -8.09 -2.22 22.89
N GLU A 16 -8.98 -1.81 21.98
CA GLU A 16 -10.29 -1.23 22.33
C GLU A 16 -11.47 -2.09 21.86
N GLU A 17 -11.30 -2.86 20.77
CA GLU A 17 -12.41 -3.60 20.15
C GLU A 17 -12.35 -5.13 20.44
N GLY A 18 -11.38 -5.57 21.24
CA GLY A 18 -11.25 -6.96 21.68
C GLY A 18 -10.70 -7.92 20.63
N ALA A 19 -10.08 -7.41 19.56
CA ALA A 19 -9.46 -8.22 18.51
C ALA A 19 -8.02 -8.62 18.91
N ASP A 20 -7.89 -9.47 19.93
CA ASP A 20 -6.57 -9.94 20.40
C ASP A 20 -5.74 -10.54 19.25
N GLY A 21 -4.48 -10.09 19.14
CA GLY A 21 -3.55 -10.51 18.08
C GLY A 21 -3.74 -9.81 16.73
N TRP A 22 -4.57 -8.77 16.65
CA TRP A 22 -4.76 -7.95 15.45
C TRP A 22 -4.01 -6.62 15.45
N ALA A 23 -3.18 -6.35 16.47
CA ALA A 23 -2.33 -5.14 16.50
C ALA A 23 -1.41 -5.12 15.28
N PHE A 24 -0.96 -3.94 14.85
CA PHE A 24 -0.25 -3.81 13.58
C PHE A 24 1.01 -4.69 13.53
N LYS A 25 1.74 -4.75 14.64
CA LYS A 25 2.93 -5.61 14.81
C LYS A 25 2.66 -7.10 14.53
N ASP A 26 1.45 -7.57 14.84
CA ASP A 26 1.08 -8.99 14.74
C ASP A 26 0.63 -9.34 13.32
N VAL A 27 -0.07 -8.42 12.65
CA VAL A 27 -0.60 -8.63 11.28
C VAL A 27 0.38 -8.23 10.18
N ARG A 28 1.36 -7.35 10.45
CA ARG A 28 2.34 -6.87 9.46
C ARG A 28 3.02 -7.98 8.67
N LYS A 29 3.35 -9.09 9.34
CA LYS A 29 3.96 -10.27 8.70
C LYS A 29 3.09 -10.86 7.57
N TYR A 30 1.76 -10.74 7.66
CA TYR A 30 0.85 -11.22 6.62
C TYR A 30 0.76 -10.25 5.44
N PHE A 31 0.91 -8.93 5.66
CA PHE A 31 1.07 -7.98 4.56
C PHE A 31 2.34 -8.27 3.77
N LEU A 32 3.48 -8.46 4.46
CA LEU A 32 4.74 -8.82 3.81
C LEU A 32 4.66 -10.15 3.07
N ARG A 33 4.02 -11.17 3.66
CA ARG A 33 3.88 -12.48 3.02
C ARG A 33 2.96 -12.46 1.80
N SER A 34 1.92 -11.62 1.81
CA SER A 34 0.93 -11.57 0.73
C SER A 34 1.39 -10.73 -0.47
N GLU A 35 2.19 -9.70 -0.23
CA GLU A 35 2.61 -8.73 -1.24
C GLU A 35 3.77 -9.25 -2.10
N GLY A 36 3.59 -9.18 -3.42
CA GLY A 36 4.65 -9.30 -4.41
C GLY A 36 4.85 -7.95 -5.10
N ASN A 37 5.53 -7.04 -4.42
CA ASN A 37 5.81 -5.68 -4.90
C ASN A 37 6.91 -5.69 -5.96
N SER A 38 6.69 -5.00 -7.07
CA SER A 38 7.67 -4.92 -8.17
C SER A 38 8.62 -3.72 -8.09
N ILE A 39 8.42 -2.82 -7.11
CA ILE A 39 9.14 -1.54 -7.00
C ILE A 39 9.85 -1.42 -5.65
N PHE A 40 9.11 -1.67 -4.56
CA PHE A 40 9.61 -1.54 -3.20
C PHE A 40 10.05 -2.89 -2.61
N SER A 41 10.99 -2.84 -1.67
CA SER A 41 11.50 -4.01 -0.95
C SER A 41 11.99 -3.59 0.45
N GLY A 42 12.42 -4.56 1.25
CA GLY A 42 12.96 -4.33 2.59
C GLY A 42 11.94 -4.66 3.68
N SER A 43 12.09 -4.05 4.86
CA SER A 43 11.30 -4.47 6.02
C SER A 43 9.81 -4.15 5.88
N LEU A 44 9.44 -3.15 5.07
CA LEU A 44 8.05 -2.68 4.92
C LEU A 44 7.31 -3.29 3.72
N HIS A 45 7.99 -4.03 2.83
CA HIS A 45 7.37 -4.60 1.63
C HIS A 45 7.79 -6.03 1.35
N GLY A 46 6.82 -6.85 0.97
CA GLY A 46 7.05 -8.17 0.40
C GLY A 46 7.30 -8.08 -1.11
N THR A 47 8.20 -8.90 -1.63
CA THR A 47 8.50 -9.00 -3.08
C THR A 47 8.04 -10.30 -3.71
N ASP A 48 7.87 -11.35 -2.89
CA ASP A 48 7.68 -12.72 -3.36
C ASP A 48 6.23 -13.21 -3.18
N GLY A 49 5.36 -12.36 -2.65
CA GLY A 49 3.99 -12.70 -2.36
C GLY A 49 3.13 -12.91 -3.61
N PRO A 50 2.04 -13.69 -3.46
CA PRO A 50 1.12 -14.01 -4.55
C PRO A 50 0.42 -12.79 -5.15
N LEU A 51 0.13 -11.76 -4.34
CA LEU A 51 -0.59 -10.57 -4.79
C LEU A 51 0.38 -9.59 -5.48
N GLY A 52 0.31 -9.50 -6.81
CA GLY A 52 1.16 -8.58 -7.55
C GLY A 52 0.81 -7.11 -7.31
N VAL A 53 1.77 -6.34 -6.84
CA VAL A 53 1.64 -4.91 -6.54
C VAL A 53 2.66 -4.11 -7.35
N SER A 54 2.20 -3.09 -8.05
CA SER A 54 3.06 -2.24 -8.88
C SER A 54 2.58 -0.79 -8.95
N ASN A 55 3.48 0.11 -9.36
CA ASN A 55 3.11 1.45 -9.79
C ASN A 55 2.28 1.40 -11.08
N ILE A 56 1.55 2.48 -11.34
CA ILE A 56 1.00 2.77 -12.67
C ILE A 56 2.17 3.33 -13.52
N PRO A 57 2.59 2.69 -14.62
CA PRO A 57 3.78 3.11 -15.36
C PRO A 57 3.69 4.53 -15.94
N ASP A 58 2.53 4.88 -16.49
CA ASP A 58 2.23 6.24 -16.98
C ASP A 58 0.89 6.70 -16.39
N PRO A 59 0.90 7.36 -15.21
CA PRO A 59 -0.31 7.92 -14.63
C PRO A 59 -0.95 8.95 -15.56
N ASN A 60 -2.26 9.12 -15.49
CA ASN A 60 -2.92 10.16 -16.29
C ASN A 60 -2.35 11.55 -15.97
N VAL A 61 -2.23 12.41 -17.00
CA VAL A 61 -1.75 13.80 -16.86
C VAL A 61 -2.52 14.59 -15.79
N VAL A 62 -3.83 14.37 -15.65
CA VAL A 62 -4.67 15.01 -14.64
C VAL A 62 -4.32 14.51 -13.24
N SER A 63 -4.01 13.22 -13.07
CA SER A 63 -3.57 12.68 -11.77
C SER A 63 -2.24 13.28 -11.34
N ARG A 64 -1.30 13.47 -12.26
CA ARG A 64 -0.03 14.17 -11.99
C ARG A 64 -0.26 15.62 -11.60
N ALA A 65 -1.09 16.35 -12.36
CA ALA A 65 -1.43 17.73 -12.07
C ALA A 65 -2.11 17.88 -10.69
N PHE A 66 -2.99 16.94 -10.32
CA PHE A 66 -3.63 16.93 -9.01
C PHE A 66 -2.61 16.75 -7.88
N VAL A 67 -1.72 15.76 -7.98
CA VAL A 67 -0.64 15.55 -6.98
C VAL A 67 0.22 16.80 -6.85
N GLN A 68 0.61 17.41 -7.98
CA GLN A 68 1.40 18.64 -7.97
C GLN A 68 0.65 19.79 -7.28
N SER A 69 -0.64 19.98 -7.56
CA SER A 69 -1.45 21.03 -6.91
C SER A 69 -1.54 20.83 -5.39
N CYS A 70 -1.60 19.59 -4.92
CA CYS A 70 -1.55 19.27 -3.49
C CYS A 70 -0.18 19.63 -2.88
N GLN A 71 0.91 19.40 -3.62
CA GLN A 71 2.25 19.83 -3.17
C GLN A 71 2.37 21.36 -3.11
N GLU A 72 1.80 22.08 -4.07
CA GLU A 72 1.74 23.54 -4.07
C GLU A 72 0.92 24.09 -2.89
N TYR A 73 -0.13 23.37 -2.48
CA TYR A 73 -0.87 23.67 -1.26
C TYR A 73 -0.07 23.41 0.04
N GLY A 74 1.02 22.66 -0.04
CA GLY A 74 1.92 22.36 1.08
C GLY A 74 1.87 20.93 1.60
N LEU A 75 1.13 20.01 0.94
CA LEU A 75 1.17 18.59 1.31
C LEU A 75 2.49 17.96 0.85
N PRO A 76 3.18 17.17 1.69
CA PRO A 76 4.40 16.49 1.29
C PRO A 76 4.10 15.46 0.19
N TYR A 77 5.03 15.31 -0.76
CA TYR A 77 4.95 14.20 -1.71
C TYR A 77 5.21 12.87 -0.98
N ASN A 78 4.30 11.91 -1.18
CA ASN A 78 4.42 10.56 -0.65
C ASN A 78 4.45 9.54 -1.79
N PRO A 79 5.62 8.93 -2.09
CA PRO A 79 5.71 7.89 -3.10
C PRO A 79 5.20 6.53 -2.61
N ASP A 80 4.97 6.35 -1.31
CA ASP A 80 4.67 5.06 -0.69
C ASP A 80 3.73 5.22 0.53
N PHE A 81 2.44 5.09 0.27
CA PHE A 81 1.40 5.15 1.30
C PHE A 81 1.41 3.95 2.27
N ASN A 82 2.18 2.90 1.98
CA ASN A 82 2.34 1.75 2.88
C ASN A 82 3.72 1.72 3.55
N GLY A 83 4.48 2.81 3.41
CA GLY A 83 5.80 3.00 3.99
C GLY A 83 5.75 3.52 5.43
N ALA A 84 6.86 4.11 5.87
CA ALA A 84 7.00 4.58 7.25
C ALA A 84 6.08 5.76 7.61
N LYS A 85 5.57 6.48 6.61
CA LYS A 85 4.62 7.60 6.79
C LYS A 85 3.56 7.53 5.70
N GLN A 86 2.30 7.52 6.13
CA GLN A 86 1.17 7.48 5.20
C GLN A 86 0.74 8.88 4.72
N GLU A 87 0.96 9.91 5.52
CA GLU A 87 0.58 11.30 5.19
C GLU A 87 1.25 11.80 3.91
N GLY A 88 0.47 12.50 3.07
CA GLY A 88 0.97 13.21 1.90
C GLY A 88 0.12 13.00 0.66
N THR A 89 0.68 13.39 -0.48
CA THR A 89 0.05 13.28 -1.81
C THR A 89 0.94 12.53 -2.78
N GLY A 90 0.34 11.69 -3.63
CA GLY A 90 1.09 10.80 -4.51
C GLY A 90 0.19 9.90 -5.34
N ILE A 91 0.82 9.06 -6.16
CA ILE A 91 0.12 8.09 -7.00
C ILE A 91 0.13 6.74 -6.29
N TYR A 92 -1.05 6.17 -6.08
CA TYR A 92 -1.18 4.85 -5.46
C TYR A 92 -0.59 3.73 -6.31
N GLN A 93 -0.01 2.73 -5.64
CA GLN A 93 0.18 1.42 -6.23
C GLN A 93 -1.16 0.70 -6.44
N THR A 94 -1.14 -0.28 -7.35
CA THR A 94 -2.31 -1.09 -7.69
C THR A 94 -1.97 -2.57 -7.61
N THR A 95 -3.01 -3.40 -7.44
CA THR A 95 -2.88 -4.85 -7.57
C THR A 95 -2.84 -5.25 -9.05
N THR A 96 -1.69 -5.02 -9.66
CA THR A 96 -1.41 -5.24 -11.08
C THR A 96 -0.12 -6.02 -11.22
N ARG A 97 -0.13 -7.05 -12.07
CA ARG A 97 1.05 -7.82 -12.46
C ARG A 97 1.01 -8.02 -13.97
N ASN A 98 2.12 -7.77 -14.66
CA ASN A 98 2.22 -7.89 -16.12
C ASN A 98 1.10 -7.12 -16.85
N ALA A 99 0.86 -5.87 -16.44
CA ALA A 99 -0.19 -4.97 -16.98
C ALA A 99 -1.64 -5.49 -16.89
N ARG A 100 -1.91 -6.53 -16.09
CA ARG A 100 -3.25 -7.05 -15.85
C ARG A 100 -3.57 -6.98 -14.36
N ARG A 101 -4.87 -6.83 -14.05
CA ARG A 101 -5.38 -6.90 -12.68
C ARG A 101 -4.96 -8.24 -12.07
N CYS A 102 -4.29 -8.19 -10.92
CA CYS A 102 -4.04 -9.34 -10.06
C CYS A 102 -5.17 -9.40 -9.02
N SER A 103 -6.19 -10.21 -9.30
CA SER A 103 -7.26 -10.48 -8.33
C SER A 103 -6.79 -11.46 -7.26
N ALA A 104 -7.57 -11.62 -6.19
CA ALA A 104 -7.30 -12.67 -5.19
C ALA A 104 -7.25 -14.07 -5.82
N ALA A 105 -8.14 -14.37 -6.77
CA ALA A 105 -8.10 -15.63 -7.51
C ALA A 105 -6.79 -15.81 -8.29
N VAL A 106 -6.37 -14.80 -9.07
CA VAL A 106 -5.10 -14.86 -9.84
C VAL A 106 -3.87 -14.96 -8.94
N GLY A 107 -3.91 -14.38 -7.74
CA GLY A 107 -2.80 -14.45 -6.80
C GLY A 107 -2.68 -15.81 -6.12
N TYR A 108 -3.81 -16.40 -5.72
CA TYR A 108 -3.83 -17.51 -4.75
C TYR A 108 -4.36 -18.85 -5.29
N LEU A 109 -4.94 -18.90 -6.49
CA LEU A 109 -5.51 -20.11 -7.12
C LEU A 109 -4.88 -20.35 -8.49
#